data_AF-A0A846SYZ4-F1
#
_entry.id   AF-A0A846SYZ4-F1
#
_cell.length_a   1.000
_cell.length_b   1.000
_cell.length_c   1.000
_cell.angle_alpha   90.00
_cell.angle_beta   90.00
_cell.angle_gamma   90.00
#
_symmetry.space_group_name_H-M   'P 1'
#
loop_
_entity.id
_entity.type
_entity.pdbx_description
1 polymer ?
#
loop_
_entity_poly.entity_id
_entity_poly.type
_entity_poly.pdbx_seq_one_letter_code
_entity_poly.pdbx_strand_id
1 'polypeptide(L)'
;MSDEEFTMIVNLFSKALETPQALPEPLIKANKLFIDNMESILAFQMHALKAYMGISINQLRAAAEITDLNSLQDFYQRQAEIAQTVQRKLMNDARIMSGMAVRLKAEMDALTQTTWQESLPKAA
;
A
#
# COMPACT_ATOMS: atom_id res chain seq x y z
N MET A 1 54.20 -16.81 -3.46
CA MET A 1 52.79 -17.22 -3.37
C MET A 1 52.75 -18.66 -3.82
N SER A 2 52.39 -19.59 -2.94
CA SER A 2 52.33 -21.02 -3.28
C SER A 2 51.04 -21.33 -4.06
N ASP A 3 51.03 -22.40 -4.85
CA ASP A 3 49.83 -22.84 -5.59
C ASP A 3 48.63 -23.09 -4.65
N GLU A 4 48.89 -23.44 -3.39
CA GLU A 4 47.86 -23.58 -2.34
C GLU A 4 47.22 -22.24 -1.96
N GLU A 5 48.00 -21.16 -1.83
CA GLU A 5 47.48 -19.82 -1.52
C GLU A 5 46.62 -19.30 -2.68
N PHE A 6 47.04 -19.53 -3.93
CA PHE A 6 46.26 -19.17 -5.11
C PHE A 6 44.93 -19.95 -5.17
N THR A 7 44.98 -21.26 -4.91
CA THR A 7 43.79 -22.12 -4.88
C THR A 7 42.83 -21.75 -3.75
N MET A 8 43.36 -21.37 -2.58
CA MET A 8 42.55 -20.91 -1.45
C MET A 8 41.84 -19.59 -1.76
N ILE A 9 42.53 -18.63 -2.38
CA ILE A 9 41.96 -17.35 -2.81
C ILE A 9 40.88 -17.58 -3.87
N VAL A 10 41.13 -18.42 -4.88
CA VAL A 10 40.14 -18.76 -5.94
C VAL A 10 38.92 -19.47 -5.37
N ASN A 11 39.09 -20.37 -4.39
CA ASN A 11 37.98 -21.02 -3.70
C ASN A 11 37.17 -20.05 -2.84
N LEU A 12 37.82 -19.11 -2.15
CA LEU A 12 37.13 -18.05 -1.39
C LEU A 12 36.33 -17.13 -2.30
N PHE A 13 36.88 -16.73 -3.46
CA PHE A 13 36.16 -15.95 -4.46
C PHE A 13 35.01 -16.75 -5.09
N SER A 14 35.20 -18.03 -5.39
CA SER A 14 34.14 -18.91 -5.92
C SER A 14 33.00 -19.10 -4.93
N LYS A 15 33.30 -19.31 -3.64
CA LYS A 15 32.30 -19.37 -2.56
C LYS A 15 31.58 -18.05 -2.31
N ALA A 16 32.26 -16.91 -2.50
CA ALA A 16 31.63 -15.60 -2.41
C ALA A 16 30.73 -15.31 -3.63
N LEU A 17 31.01 -15.94 -4.77
CA LEU A 17 30.21 -15.90 -6.00
C LEU A 17 29.10 -16.96 -6.03
N GLU A 18 29.08 -17.93 -5.10
CA GLU A 18 27.92 -18.75 -4.77
C GLU A 18 26.84 -17.86 -4.13
N THR A 19 26.23 -17.02 -4.96
CA THR A 19 24.99 -16.34 -4.66
C THR A 19 23.93 -17.45 -4.52
N PRO A 20 23.15 -17.53 -3.42
CA PRO A 20 22.02 -18.46 -3.37
C PRO A 20 21.17 -18.23 -4.62
N GLN A 21 21.02 -19.27 -5.46
CA GLN A 21 20.32 -19.16 -6.76
C GLN A 21 18.84 -18.75 -6.61
N ALA A 22 18.30 -18.77 -5.38
CA ALA A 22 16.99 -18.25 -5.03
C ALA A 22 17.06 -17.51 -3.68
N LEU A 23 16.29 -16.43 -3.56
CA LEU A 23 16.06 -15.77 -2.28
C LEU A 23 15.35 -16.75 -1.33
N PRO A 24 15.68 -16.74 -0.02
CA PRO A 24 14.93 -17.46 1.00
C PRO A 24 13.41 -17.23 0.88
N GLU A 25 12.62 -18.30 1.03
CA GLU A 25 11.16 -18.25 0.89
C GLU A 25 10.49 -17.18 1.79
N PRO A 26 10.92 -16.96 3.05
CA PRO A 26 10.40 -15.86 3.87
C PRO A 26 10.62 -14.46 3.26
N LEU A 27 11.76 -14.24 2.58
CA LEU A 27 12.03 -12.97 1.90
C LEU A 27 11.14 -12.80 0.66
N ILE A 28 10.89 -13.88 -0.07
CA ILE A 28 9.94 -13.87 -1.20
C ILE A 28 8.53 -13.55 -0.71
N LYS A 29 8.07 -14.17 0.39
CA LYS A 29 6.77 -13.89 1.01
C LYS A 29 6.67 -12.43 1.50
N ALA A 30 7.72 -11.90 2.13
CA ALA A 30 7.79 -10.50 2.55
C ALA A 30 7.67 -9.52 1.38
N ASN A 31 8.38 -9.76 0.27
CA ASN A 31 8.33 -8.92 -0.92
C ASN A 31 6.92 -8.91 -1.55
N LYS A 32 6.25 -10.06 -1.61
CA LYS A 32 4.87 -10.16 -2.12
C LYS A 32 3.91 -9.34 -1.25
N LEU A 33 3.96 -9.53 0.07
CA LEU A 33 3.15 -8.78 1.04
C LEU A 33 3.35 -7.26 0.88
N PHE A 34 4.60 -6.83 0.68
CA PHE A 34 4.89 -5.42 0.44
C PHE A 34 4.24 -4.89 -0.84
N ILE A 35 4.36 -5.64 -1.95
CA ILE A 35 3.74 -5.28 -3.24
C ILE A 35 2.21 -5.20 -3.09
N ASP A 36 1.58 -6.20 -2.48
CA ASP A 36 0.13 -6.24 -2.27
C ASP A 36 -0.36 -5.04 -1.46
N ASN A 37 0.38 -4.64 -0.42
CA ASN A 37 0.06 -3.46 0.37
C ASN A 37 0.28 -2.16 -0.41
N MET A 38 1.33 -2.07 -1.24
CA MET A 38 1.51 -0.93 -2.15
C MET A 38 0.36 -0.81 -3.15
N GLU A 39 -0.05 -1.91 -3.77
CA GLU A 39 -1.20 -1.93 -4.69
C GLU A 39 -2.47 -1.47 -3.99
N SER A 40 -2.73 -1.95 -2.77
CA SER A 40 -3.88 -1.52 -1.96
C SER A 40 -3.85 -0.02 -1.66
N ILE A 41 -2.68 0.54 -1.33
CA ILE A 41 -2.51 1.97 -1.06
C ILE A 41 -2.73 2.80 -2.34
N LEU A 42 -2.16 2.37 -3.47
CA LEU A 42 -2.32 3.05 -4.75
C LEU A 42 -3.79 3.04 -5.21
N ALA A 43 -4.47 1.90 -5.10
CA ALA A 43 -5.89 1.80 -5.37
C ALA A 43 -6.68 2.79 -4.50
N PHE A 44 -6.41 2.82 -3.19
CA PHE A 44 -7.04 3.77 -2.28
C PHE A 44 -6.80 5.23 -2.70
N GLN A 45 -5.56 5.62 -3.02
CA GLN A 45 -5.22 6.97 -3.46
C GLN A 45 -5.97 7.36 -4.75
N MET A 46 -6.06 6.45 -5.72
CA MET A 46 -6.80 6.68 -6.97
C MET A 46 -8.31 6.83 -6.73
N HIS A 47 -8.88 6.00 -5.85
CA HIS A 47 -10.29 6.13 -5.45
C HIS A 47 -10.56 7.45 -4.74
N ALA A 48 -9.67 7.88 -3.85
CA ALA A 48 -9.77 9.17 -3.17
C ALA A 48 -9.73 10.32 -4.18
N LEU A 49 -8.72 10.35 -5.05
CA LEU A 49 -8.56 11.37 -6.08
C LEU A 49 -9.79 11.48 -6.98
N LYS A 50 -10.26 10.36 -7.53
CA LYS A 50 -11.45 10.34 -8.42
C LYS A 50 -12.68 10.94 -7.73
N ALA A 51 -12.90 10.58 -6.47
CA ALA A 51 -14.07 11.04 -5.75
C ALA A 51 -13.99 12.53 -5.36
N TYR A 52 -12.84 13.02 -4.90
CA TYR A 52 -12.67 14.45 -4.61
C TYR A 52 -12.74 15.30 -5.88
N MET A 53 -12.12 14.86 -6.99
CA MET A 53 -12.28 15.52 -8.29
C MET A 53 -13.73 15.51 -8.77
N GLY A 54 -14.47 14.42 -8.56
CA GLY A 54 -15.89 14.33 -8.87
C GLY A 54 -16.72 15.37 -8.12
N ILE A 55 -16.44 15.58 -6.82
CA ILE A 55 -17.08 16.63 -6.02
C ILE A 55 -16.79 18.02 -6.63
N SER A 56 -15.52 18.31 -6.93
CA SER A 56 -15.11 19.61 -7.48
C SER A 56 -15.69 19.89 -8.86
N ILE A 57 -15.71 18.90 -9.76
CA ILE A 57 -16.29 19.05 -11.10
C ILE A 57 -17.80 19.27 -11.03
N ASN A 58 -18.49 18.55 -10.14
CA ASN A 58 -19.92 18.75 -9.93
C ASN A 58 -20.22 20.15 -9.38
N GLN A 59 -19.37 20.67 -8.51
CA GLN A 59 -19.47 22.04 -8.03
C GLN A 59 -19.27 23.08 -9.13
N LEU A 60 -18.25 22.89 -9.98
CA LEU A 60 -18.03 23.79 -11.12
C LEU A 60 -19.21 23.77 -12.10
N ARG A 61 -19.79 22.59 -12.36
CA ARG A 61 -21.00 22.47 -13.19
C ARG A 61 -22.18 23.19 -12.57
N ALA A 62 -22.43 22.99 -11.28
CA ALA A 62 -23.52 23.66 -10.56
C ALA A 62 -23.33 25.18 -10.55
N ALA A 63 -22.10 25.67 -10.44
CA ALA A 63 -21.81 27.10 -10.50
C ALA A 63 -22.04 27.69 -11.90
N ALA A 64 -21.74 26.92 -12.96
CA ALA A 64 -21.97 27.34 -14.35
C ALA A 64 -23.47 27.39 -14.72
N GLU A 65 -24.33 26.67 -13.99
CA GLU A 65 -25.79 26.66 -14.17
C GLU A 65 -26.51 27.83 -13.48
N ILE A 66 -25.78 28.70 -12.76
CA ILE A 66 -26.36 29.87 -12.08
C ILE A 66 -26.73 30.93 -13.12
N THR A 67 -28.03 31.22 -13.26
CA THR A 67 -28.57 32.22 -14.20
C THR A 67 -29.27 33.39 -13.52
N ASP A 68 -29.63 33.23 -12.25
CA ASP A 68 -30.45 34.20 -11.49
C ASP A 68 -30.27 34.03 -9.97
N LEU A 69 -30.88 34.94 -9.20
CA LEU A 69 -30.79 34.95 -7.73
C LEU A 69 -31.36 33.69 -7.06
N ASN A 70 -32.36 33.04 -7.64
CA ASN A 70 -32.92 31.81 -7.08
C ASN A 70 -31.94 30.64 -7.29
N SER A 71 -31.37 30.50 -8.49
CA SER A 71 -30.34 29.50 -8.78
C SER A 71 -29.07 29.70 -7.94
N LEU A 72 -28.72 30.95 -7.61
CA LEU A 72 -27.64 31.28 -6.69
C LEU A 72 -27.96 30.83 -5.26
N GLN A 73 -29.19 31.08 -4.78
CA GLN A 73 -29.63 30.64 -3.45
C GLN A 73 -29.64 29.11 -3.33
N ASP A 74 -30.12 28.41 -4.36
CA ASP A 74 -30.10 26.95 -4.42
C ASP A 74 -28.66 26.40 -4.40
N PHE A 75 -27.74 27.03 -5.14
CA PHE A 75 -26.33 26.69 -5.10
C PHE A 75 -25.75 26.82 -3.68
N TYR A 76 -26.04 27.91 -2.97
CA TYR A 76 -25.60 28.11 -1.59
C TYR A 76 -26.16 27.07 -0.63
N GLN A 77 -27.44 26.70 -0.75
CA GLN A 77 -28.04 25.66 0.09
C GLN A 77 -27.34 24.31 -0.10
N ARG A 78 -27.01 23.96 -1.34
CA ARG A 78 -26.29 22.72 -1.65
C ARG A 78 -24.87 22.67 -1.06
N GLN A 79 -24.23 23.82 -0.81
CA GLN A 79 -22.88 23.83 -0.23
C GLN A 79 -22.80 23.14 1.13
N ALA A 80 -23.85 23.24 1.96
CA ALA A 80 -23.92 22.53 3.23
C ALA A 80 -23.94 21.00 3.03
N GLU A 81 -24.66 20.51 2.02
CA GLU A 81 -24.72 19.09 1.69
C GLU A 81 -23.39 18.56 1.13
N ILE A 82 -22.68 19.36 0.33
CA ILE A 82 -21.33 19.01 -0.12
C ILE A 82 -20.36 18.94 1.06
N ALA A 83 -20.42 19.89 2.00
CA ALA A 83 -19.57 19.85 3.20
C ALA A 83 -19.80 18.55 4.01
N GLN A 84 -21.06 18.15 4.20
CA GLN A 84 -21.38 16.87 4.83
C GLN A 84 -20.88 15.66 4.02
N THR A 85 -20.95 15.73 2.69
CA THR A 85 -20.45 14.66 1.81
C THR A 85 -18.94 14.51 1.93
N VAL A 86 -18.20 15.62 1.93
CA VAL A 86 -16.74 15.64 2.15
C VAL A 86 -16.41 15.09 3.53
N GLN A 87 -17.13 15.51 4.59
CA GLN A 87 -16.92 15.00 5.95
C GLN A 87 -17.14 13.49 6.04
N ARG A 88 -18.26 12.97 5.51
CA ARG A 88 -18.54 11.53 5.48
C ARG A 88 -17.44 10.78 4.74
N LYS A 89 -17.01 11.30 3.59
CA LYS A 89 -15.94 10.70 2.79
C LYS A 89 -14.64 10.66 3.57
N LEU A 90 -14.24 11.76 4.22
CA LEU A 90 -13.03 11.83 5.05
C LEU A 90 -13.05 10.79 6.18
N MET A 91 -14.17 10.66 6.90
CA MET A 91 -14.31 9.65 7.95
C MET A 91 -14.24 8.22 7.40
N ASN A 92 -14.84 7.98 6.23
CA ASN A 92 -14.77 6.68 5.58
C ASN A 92 -13.35 6.35 5.11
N ASP A 93 -12.66 7.31 4.49
CA ASP A 93 -11.27 7.19 4.06
C ASP A 93 -10.36 6.86 5.26
N ALA A 94 -10.56 7.54 6.40
CA ALA A 94 -9.83 7.26 7.63
C ALA A 94 -10.07 5.84 8.16
N ARG A 95 -11.32 5.35 8.10
CA ARG A 95 -11.65 3.96 8.47
C ARG A 95 -10.98 2.95 7.54
N ILE A 96 -10.97 3.21 6.23
CA ILE A 96 -10.31 2.34 5.24
C ILE A 96 -8.80 2.32 5.50
N MET A 97 -8.17 3.47 5.73
CA MET A 97 -6.75 3.55 6.08
C MET A 97 -6.40 2.78 7.34
N SER A 98 -7.21 2.92 8.40
CA SER A 98 -7.04 2.14 9.62
C SER A 98 -7.16 0.63 9.36
N GLY A 99 -8.13 0.22 8.53
CA GLY A 99 -8.27 -1.17 8.11
C GLY A 99 -7.06 -1.71 7.34
N MET A 100 -6.48 -0.90 6.43
CA MET A 100 -5.25 -1.27 5.72
C MET A 100 -4.07 -1.46 6.69
N ALA A 101 -3.92 -0.58 7.69
CA ALA A 101 -2.85 -0.70 8.68
C ALA A 101 -3.00 -1.95 9.56
N VAL A 102 -4.23 -2.26 10.00
CA VAL A 102 -4.53 -3.48 10.76
C VAL A 102 -4.23 -4.73 9.94
N ARG A 103 -4.60 -4.74 8.66
CA ARG A 103 -4.33 -5.87 7.76
C ARG A 103 -2.83 -6.07 7.55
N LEU A 104 -2.08 -5.00 7.25
CA LEU A 104 -0.62 -5.06 7.10
C LEU A 104 0.03 -5.64 8.36
N LYS A 105 -0.40 -5.20 9.55
CA LYS A 105 0.09 -5.77 10.82
C LYS A 105 -0.19 -7.27 10.92
N ALA A 106 -1.41 -7.70 10.62
CA ALA A 106 -1.79 -9.11 10.69
C ALA A 106 -0.98 -9.97 9.72
N GLU A 107 -0.76 -9.48 8.49
CA GLU A 107 0.05 -10.18 7.48
C GLU A 107 1.52 -10.28 7.91
N MET A 108 2.08 -9.23 8.51
CA MET A 108 3.44 -9.24 9.08
C MET A 108 3.56 -10.20 10.27
N ASP A 109 2.61 -10.18 11.20
CA ASP A 109 2.59 -11.10 12.34
C ASP A 109 2.54 -12.57 11.83
N ALA A 110 1.72 -12.85 10.81
CA ALA A 110 1.65 -14.17 10.18
C ALA A 110 2.96 -14.62 9.50
N LEU A 111 3.66 -13.70 8.83
CA LEU A 111 4.98 -13.97 8.24
C LEU A 111 6.00 -14.36 9.31
N THR A 112 6.03 -13.65 10.45
CA THR A 112 6.94 -13.97 11.56
C THR A 112 6.63 -15.32 12.19
N GLN A 113 5.34 -15.66 12.36
CA GLN A 113 4.91 -16.95 12.90
C GLN A 113 5.26 -18.12 11.97
N THR A 114 5.08 -17.93 10.66
CA THR A 114 5.44 -18.94 9.64
C THR A 114 6.96 -19.17 9.61
N THR A 115 7.74 -18.09 9.62
CA THR A 115 9.21 -18.17 9.66
C THR A 115 9.69 -18.87 10.94
N TRP A 116 9.05 -18.58 12.08
CA TRP A 116 9.36 -19.23 13.35
C TRP A 116 9.04 -20.72 13.34
N GLN A 117 7.88 -21.13 12.80
CA GLN A 117 7.48 -22.53 12.67
C GLN A 117 8.37 -23.31 11.70
N GLU A 118 8.79 -22.70 10.59
CA GLU A 118 9.72 -23.31 9.61
C GLU A 118 11.14 -23.46 10.18
N SER A 119 11.54 -22.61 11.14
CA SER A 119 12.86 -22.64 11.79
C SER A 119 12.99 -23.62 12.97
N LEU A 120 11.87 -24.17 13.48
CA LEU A 120 11.91 -25.20 14.50
C LEU A 120 12.45 -26.50 13.88
N PRO A 121 13.46 -27.16 14.49
CA PRO A 121 13.92 -28.45 13.99
C PRO A 121 12.73 -29.41 13.99
N LYS A 122 12.44 -30.03 12.83
CA LYS A 122 11.45 -31.11 12.76
C LYS A 122 11.88 -32.18 13.78
N ALA A 123 11.14 -32.30 14.87
CA ALA A 123 11.36 -33.36 15.83
C ALA A 123 10.92 -34.69 15.19
N ALA A 124 11.87 -35.42 14.61
CA ALA A 124 12.00 -36.89 14.53
C ALA A 124 13.15 -37.27 13.60
#